data_AF-A0A7C9IX17-F1
#
_entry.id   AF-A0A7C9IX17-F1
#
_cell.length_a   1.000
_cell.length_b   1.000
_cell.length_c   1.000
_cell.angle_alpha   90.00
_cell.angle_beta   90.00
_cell.angle_gamma   90.00
#
_symmetry.space_group_name_H-M   'P 1'
#
loop_
_entity.id
_entity.type
_entity.pdbx_description
1 polymer ?
#
loop_
_entity_poly.entity_id
_entity_poly.type
_entity_poly.pdbx_seq_one_letter_code
_entity_poly.pdbx_strand_id
1 'polypeptide(L)' 'MSHYTAAHLGALPITDLACAQAAVTMARTLASRCGVELREPPPEPTSCCGRGCNGCVWEGYFTAMAYWRDEALLQIGD' A
#
# COMPACT_ATOMS: atom_id res chain seq x y z
N MET A 1 -15.92 -1.97 14.62
CA MET A 1 -15.07 -0.93 14.00
C MET A 1 -13.63 -1.38 14.16
N SER A 2 -13.01 -1.92 13.11
CA SER A 2 -11.59 -2.30 13.22
C SER A 2 -10.76 -1.03 13.37
N HIS A 3 -10.11 -0.87 14.53
CA HIS A 3 -9.17 0.21 14.75
C HIS A 3 -7.83 -0.20 14.15
N TYR A 4 -7.60 0.14 12.88
CA TYR A 4 -6.27 0.02 12.29
C TYR A 4 -5.29 0.91 13.05
N THR A 5 -4.02 0.47 13.13
CA THR A 5 -2.91 1.20 13.74
C THR A 5 -1.75 1.24 12.74
N ALA A 6 -0.80 2.16 12.94
CA ALA A 6 0.42 2.20 12.13
C ALA A 6 1.18 0.86 12.15
N ALA A 7 1.19 0.16 13.30
CA ALA A 7 1.79 -1.16 13.40
C ALA A 7 1.09 -2.21 12.50
N HIS A 8 -0.25 -2.20 12.44
CA HIS A 8 -0.99 -3.09 11.53
C HIS A 8 -0.65 -2.79 10.07
N LEU A 9 -0.51 -1.51 9.70
CA LEU A 9 -0.13 -1.11 8.35
C LEU A 9 1.29 -1.58 8.02
N GLY A 10 2.27 -1.38 8.91
CA GLY A 10 3.65 -1.81 8.69
C GLY A 10 3.84 -3.32 8.60
N ALA A 11 2.99 -4.10 9.27
CA ALA A 11 3.06 -5.57 9.24
C ALA A 11 2.37 -6.19 8.00
N LEU A 12 1.58 -5.44 7.23
CA LEU A 12 0.80 -5.98 6.11
C LEU A 12 1.70 -6.31 4.90
N PRO A 13 1.86 -7.59 4.49
CA PRO A 13 2.75 -7.94 3.40
C PRO A 13 2.15 -7.59 2.03
N ILE A 14 2.79 -6.70 1.28
CA ILE A 14 2.34 -6.32 -0.07
C ILE A 14 2.81 -7.37 -1.08
N THR A 15 2.09 -8.48 -1.18
CA THR A 15 2.44 -9.62 -2.04
C THR A 15 1.37 -9.95 -3.08
N ASP A 16 0.16 -9.40 -2.91
CA ASP A 16 -0.94 -9.51 -3.85
C ASP A 16 -1.77 -8.22 -3.90
N LEU A 17 -2.74 -8.17 -4.81
CA LEU A 17 -3.59 -7.01 -5.01
C LEU A 17 -4.47 -6.72 -3.78
N ALA A 18 -4.97 -7.75 -3.10
CA ALA A 18 -5.84 -7.57 -1.94
C ALA A 18 -5.08 -6.88 -0.79
N CYS A 19 -3.83 -7.29 -0.55
CA CYS A 19 -2.95 -6.67 0.42
C CYS A 19 -2.60 -5.23 0.04
N ALA A 20 -2.33 -4.95 -1.24
CA ALA A 20 -2.09 -3.59 -1.72
C ALA A 20 -3.29 -2.67 -1.47
N GLN A 21 -4.51 -3.12 -1.81
CA GLN A 21 -5.75 -2.36 -1.60
C GLN A 21 -6.07 -2.16 -0.11
N ALA A 22 -5.81 -3.18 0.71
CA ALA A 22 -5.94 -3.09 2.16
C ALA A 22 -4.98 -2.05 2.75
N ALA A 23 -3.72 -2.02 2.29
CA ALA A 23 -2.74 -1.02 2.71
C ALA A 23 -3.21 0.41 2.42
N VAL A 24 -3.76 0.66 1.23
CA VAL A 24 -4.31 1.98 0.86
C VAL A 24 -5.45 2.38 1.79
N THR A 25 -6.39 1.47 2.03
CA THR A 25 -7.55 1.73 2.89
C THR A 25 -7.13 2.03 4.32
N MET A 26 -6.19 1.25 4.85
CA MET A 26 -5.65 1.43 6.20
C MET A 26 -4.89 2.75 6.33
N ALA A 27 -3.98 3.05 5.39
CA ALA A 27 -3.19 4.27 5.39
C ALA A 27 -4.08 5.52 5.29
N ARG A 28 -5.07 5.54 4.38
CA ARG A 28 -6.02 6.66 4.27
C ARG A 28 -6.83 6.86 5.55
N THR A 29 -7.27 5.77 6.18
CA THR A 29 -8.01 5.83 7.47
C THR A 29 -7.15 6.38 8.60
N LEU A 30 -5.86 6.02 8.64
CA LEU A 30 -4.93 6.53 9.65
C LEU A 30 -4.59 8.00 9.39
N ALA A 31 -4.24 8.34 8.15
CA ALA A 31 -3.93 9.71 7.73
C ALA A 31 -5.09 10.68 8.01
N SER A 32 -6.34 10.28 7.74
CA SER A 32 -7.51 11.11 8.04
C SER A 32 -7.69 11.37 9.54
N ARG A 33 -7.24 10.45 10.41
CA ARG A 33 -7.30 10.62 11.87
C ARG A 33 -6.20 11.55 12.37
N CYS A 34 -5.03 11.52 11.73
CA CYS A 34 -3.91 12.40 12.07
C CYS A 34 -3.96 13.76 11.37
N GLY A 35 -4.84 13.96 10.39
CA GLY A 35 -4.90 15.18 9.58
C GLY A 35 -3.71 15.31 8.61
N VAL A 36 -3.16 14.18 8.18
CA VAL A 36 -2.01 14.10 7.27
C VAL A 36 -2.50 13.84 5.85
N GLU A 37 -1.93 14.53 4.88
CA GLU A 37 -2.17 14.30 3.46
C GLU A 37 -1.09 13.35 2.90
N LEU A 38 -1.50 12.20 2.39
CA LEU A 38 -0.57 11.20 1.82
C LEU A 38 -0.34 11.45 0.32
N ARG A 39 0.84 11.07 -0.18
CA ARG A 39 1.08 10.94 -1.62
C ARG A 39 0.06 9.97 -2.24
N GLU A 40 -0.36 10.20 -3.47
CA GLU A 40 -1.21 9.25 -4.19
C GLU A 40 -0.49 7.87 -4.30
N PRO A 41 -1.19 6.75 -4.01
CA PRO A 41 -0.63 5.42 -4.22
C PRO A 41 -0.27 5.17 -5.69
N PRO A 42 0.71 4.28 -5.95
CA PRO A 42 0.98 3.77 -7.30
C PRO A 42 -0.30 3.32 -8.02
N PRO A 43 -0.48 3.65 -9.32
CA PRO A 43 -1.63 3.21 -10.09
C PRO A 43 -1.61 1.70 -10.32
N GLU A 44 -2.77 1.06 -10.20
CA GLU A 44 -2.91 -0.38 -10.45
C GLU A 44 -2.64 -0.70 -11.95
N PRO A 45 -1.79 -1.71 -12.24
CA PRO A 45 -1.56 -2.15 -13.60
C PRO A 45 -2.85 -2.64 -14.27
N THR A 46 -3.12 -2.15 -15.49
CA THR A 46 -4.34 -2.52 -16.26
C THR A 46 -4.14 -3.73 -17.17
N SER A 47 -2.92 -4.26 -17.26
CA SER A 47 -2.61 -5.42 -18.10
C SER A 47 -1.81 -6.46 -17.31
N CYS A 48 -2.28 -7.71 -17.33
CA CYS A 48 -1.44 -8.83 -16.97
C CYS A 48 -0.55 -9.14 -18.18
N CYS A 49 0.77 -9.12 -18.02
CA CYS A 49 1.69 -9.31 -19.15
C CYS A 49 1.66 -10.72 -19.76
N GLY A 50 0.87 -11.65 -19.18
CA GLY A 50 0.63 -13.00 -19.70
C GLY A 50 1.85 -13.93 -19.68
N ARG A 51 2.99 -13.48 -19.13
CA ARG A 51 4.28 -14.21 -19.11
C ARG A 51 4.46 -15.07 -17.84
N GLY A 52 3.43 -15.18 -17.02
CA GLY A 52 3.52 -15.71 -15.65
C GLY A 52 3.81 -14.61 -14.63
N CYS A 53 3.91 -14.98 -13.34
CA CYS A 53 4.11 -14.02 -12.26
C CYS A 53 5.54 -13.44 -12.24
N ASN A 54 6.54 -14.23 -12.64
CA ASN A 54 7.95 -13.85 -12.62
C ASN A 54 8.22 -12.72 -13.63
N GLY A 55 8.70 -11.57 -13.14
CA GLY A 55 8.99 -10.39 -13.97
C GLY A 55 7.73 -9.70 -14.50
N CYS A 56 6.58 -9.93 -13.87
CA CYS A 56 5.32 -9.29 -14.24
C CYS A 56 5.27 -7.84 -13.75
N VAL A 57 4.52 -6.98 -14.45
CA VAL A 57 4.25 -5.60 -14.03
C VAL A 57 3.71 -5.52 -12.59
N TRP A 58 3.05 -6.59 -12.14
CA TRP A 58 2.58 -6.75 -10.77
C TRP A 58 3.69 -6.78 -9.73
N GLU A 59 4.87 -7.36 -10.00
CA GLU A 59 5.99 -7.37 -9.04
C GLU A 59 6.54 -5.96 -8.79
N GLY A 60 6.72 -5.20 -9.87
CA GLY A 60 7.12 -3.79 -9.79
C GLY A 60 6.07 -2.95 -9.06
N TYR A 61 4.78 -3.19 -9.35
CA TYR A 61 3.68 -2.56 -8.64
C TYR A 61 3.68 -2.86 -7.14
N PHE A 62 3.84 -4.14 -6.74
CA PHE A 62 3.88 -4.51 -5.32
C PHE A 62 5.09 -3.92 -4.59
N THR A 63 6.25 -3.86 -5.26
CA THR A 63 7.44 -3.18 -4.72
C THR A 63 7.19 -1.68 -4.53
N ALA A 64 6.61 -1.01 -5.53
CA ALA A 64 6.25 0.41 -5.44
C ALA A 64 5.19 0.68 -4.37
N MET A 65 4.23 -0.23 -4.19
CA MET A 65 3.21 -0.17 -3.15
C MET A 65 3.81 -0.37 -1.75
N ALA A 66 4.75 -1.29 -1.57
CA ALA A 66 5.48 -1.47 -0.31
C ALA A 66 6.26 -0.20 0.07
N TYR A 67 6.98 0.37 -0.90
CA TYR A 67 7.68 1.64 -0.69
C TYR A 67 6.72 2.78 -0.32
N TRP A 68 5.61 2.92 -1.04
CA TRP A 68 4.59 3.93 -0.74
C TRP A 68 3.99 3.77 0.67
N ARG A 69 3.74 2.53 1.11
CA ARG A 69 3.26 2.23 2.46
C ARG A 69 4.26 2.67 3.52
N ASP A 70 5.54 2.42 3.30
CA ASP A 70 6.61 2.78 4.24
C ASP A 70 6.74 4.31 4.36
N GLU A 71 6.64 5.04 3.25
CA GLU A 71 6.58 6.51 3.24
C GLU A 71 5.34 7.04 3.98
N ALA A 72 4.17 6.42 3.78
CA ALA A 72 2.95 6.79 4.49
C ALA A 72 3.08 6.57 6.01
N LEU A 73 3.78 5.51 6.43
CA LEU A 73 4.05 5.25 7.84
C LEU A 73 4.97 6.31 8.47
N LEU A 74 5.97 6.78 7.73
CA LEU A 74 6.83 7.88 8.19
C LEU A 74 6.00 9.14 8.41
N GLN A 75 5.11 9.50 7.48
CA GLN A 75 4.28 10.70 7.60
C GLN A 75 3.20 10.62 8.68
N ILE A 76 2.69 9.42 8.99
CA ILE A 76 1.66 9.20 10.04
C ILE A 76 2.30 9.10 11.44
N GLY A 77 3.57 8.71 11.50
CA GLY A 77 4.32 8.48 12.74
C GLY A 77 5.12 9.70 13.26
N ASP A 78 5.29 10.73 12.43
CA ASP A 78 5.76 12.07 12.82
C ASP A 78 4.61 12.91 13.45
#